data_AF-A0A7C7RZ33-F1
#
_entry.id   AF-A0A7C7RZ33-F1
#
_cell.length_a   1.000
_cell.length_b   1.000
_cell.length_c   1.000
_cell.angle_alpha   90.00
_cell.angle_beta   90.00
_cell.angle_gamma   90.00
#
_symmetry.space_group_name_H-M   'P 1'
#
loop_
_entity.id
_entity.type
_entity.pdbx_description
1 polymer ?
#
loop_
_entity_poly.entity_id
_entity_poly.type
_entity_poly.pdbx_seq_one_letter_code
_entity_poly.pdbx_strand_id
1 'polypeptide(L)'
;HIKVLFANAHLAVKDALEAEKEKHDIISRTRYAALCANPGKIEDTEDRETLLRLLHDLGVVLDFRDAAGEPLSEAGILNPNWVTTAIYKIITNEEVRTRAQGRLDKSLLKNILPDYEPWHRELMMKLMGQFELAYPAGADTWWLPGAMPQDEPEAADGWPEDTLVFEYDYPELPESVITRFIVRTHEWIDGDRVWRWGVILKKDGNRALVRAVSRDKRVEILVDGQENTRRGMLALIRSHFDKIHETFTGEKRGEQDFRIEGFLRPLGYPGLRVSFDDLLILERDNEEQIPVVWQGRKVILKVTAVLNGYTTPEARREERAQRFQKDGDITTTTGDMKGSNIIIGDHNQIAQNSFNTPAAPDLAPLLTQLTEVVKSMLPHLENADAEEAREDLKRLQEELQKEKPSRKWYSVSIEGLKQAAQNIGAIGPLVIKVLVKMFLAALKAAGR
;
A
#
# COMPACT_ATOMS: atom_id res chain seq x y z
N HIS A 1 0.16 -17.73 8.24
CA HIS A 1 1.41 -18.25 7.64
C HIS A 1 1.10 -19.04 6.38
N ILE A 2 1.47 -18.53 5.20
CA ILE A 2 1.42 -19.32 3.97
C ILE A 2 2.63 -20.26 3.99
N LYS A 3 2.41 -21.57 4.08
CA LYS A 3 3.47 -22.57 3.91
C LYS A 3 3.65 -22.79 2.40
N VAL A 4 4.60 -22.12 1.79
CA VAL A 4 5.02 -22.42 0.42
C VAL A 4 5.95 -23.64 0.49
N LEU A 5 5.54 -24.75 -0.13
CA LEU A 5 6.39 -25.93 -0.27
C LEU A 5 7.42 -25.67 -1.36
N PHE A 6 8.66 -25.43 -0.98
CA PHE A 6 9.77 -25.34 -1.92
C PHE A 6 10.37 -26.72 -2.18
N ALA A 7 10.68 -27.01 -3.44
CA ALA A 7 11.59 -28.09 -3.75
C ALA A 7 12.99 -27.77 -3.17
N ASN A 8 13.74 -28.78 -2.74
CA ASN A 8 15.09 -28.59 -2.19
C ASN A 8 16.02 -27.83 -3.17
N ALA A 9 15.83 -28.06 -4.48
CA ALA A 9 16.48 -27.32 -5.55
C ALA A 9 16.25 -25.80 -5.46
N HIS A 10 15.00 -25.38 -5.24
CA HIS A 10 14.63 -23.96 -5.17
C HIS A 10 15.16 -23.30 -3.89
N LEU A 11 15.16 -24.01 -2.76
CA LEU A 11 15.77 -23.53 -1.51
C LEU A 11 17.28 -23.30 -1.68
N ALA A 12 17.97 -24.22 -2.34
CA ALA A 12 19.41 -24.07 -2.59
C ALA A 12 19.73 -22.83 -3.44
N VAL A 13 18.92 -22.54 -4.47
CA VAL A 13 19.06 -21.31 -5.27
C VAL A 13 18.75 -20.07 -4.45
N LYS A 14 17.67 -20.09 -3.64
CA LYS A 14 17.31 -19.00 -2.74
C LYS A 14 18.46 -18.65 -1.79
N ASP A 15 19.00 -19.65 -1.09
CA ASP A 15 20.06 -19.43 -0.11
C ASP A 15 21.37 -18.96 -0.78
N ALA A 16 21.67 -19.47 -1.98
CA ALA A 16 22.80 -18.98 -2.77
C ALA A 16 22.62 -17.53 -3.24
N LEU A 17 21.40 -17.14 -3.64
CA LEU A 17 21.07 -15.76 -3.96
C LEU A 17 21.17 -14.85 -2.73
N GLU A 18 20.74 -15.31 -1.56
CA GLU A 18 20.89 -14.57 -0.30
C GLU A 18 22.36 -14.27 0.01
N ALA A 19 23.26 -15.25 -0.16
CA ALA A 19 24.69 -15.04 0.01
C ALA A 19 25.31 -14.10 -1.05
N GLU A 20 24.81 -14.12 -2.30
CA GLU A 20 25.28 -13.20 -3.34
C GLU A 20 24.91 -11.75 -3.06
N LYS A 21 23.70 -11.50 -2.53
CA LYS A 21 23.22 -10.16 -2.17
C LYS A 21 24.04 -9.49 -1.06
N GLU A 22 24.82 -10.24 -0.29
CA GLU A 22 25.75 -9.66 0.70
C GLU A 22 26.94 -8.93 0.02
N LYS A 23 27.21 -9.25 -1.24
CA LYS A 23 28.38 -8.77 -1.99
C LYS A 23 28.01 -7.94 -3.20
N HIS A 24 26.83 -8.16 -3.76
CA HIS A 24 26.40 -7.57 -5.01
C HIS A 24 24.99 -6.98 -4.87
N ASP A 25 24.85 -5.71 -5.25
CA ASP A 25 23.55 -5.04 -5.31
C ASP A 25 22.73 -5.46 -6.53
N ILE A 26 23.40 -5.93 -7.58
CA ILE A 26 22.80 -6.39 -8.83
C ILE A 26 23.45 -7.71 -9.22
N ILE A 27 22.62 -8.73 -9.41
CA ILE A 27 23.01 -10.08 -9.80
C ILE A 27 22.67 -10.26 -11.28
N SER A 28 23.67 -10.45 -12.13
CA SER A 28 23.44 -10.63 -13.57
C SER A 28 22.60 -11.89 -13.85
N ARG A 29 21.84 -11.87 -14.96
CA ARG A 29 21.03 -13.03 -15.37
C ARG A 29 21.89 -14.27 -15.63
N THR A 30 23.11 -14.08 -16.13
CA THR A 30 24.10 -15.16 -16.30
C THR A 30 24.54 -15.74 -14.96
N ARG A 31 24.74 -14.90 -13.93
CA ARG A 31 25.08 -15.40 -12.59
C ARG A 31 23.91 -16.16 -11.99
N TYR A 32 22.69 -15.63 -12.08
CA TYR A 32 21.48 -16.34 -11.68
C TYR A 32 21.35 -17.69 -12.38
N ALA A 33 21.64 -17.75 -13.68
CA ALA A 33 21.67 -19.00 -14.44
C ALA A 33 22.63 -20.03 -13.87
N ALA A 34 23.84 -19.59 -13.51
CA ALA A 34 24.83 -20.46 -12.92
C ALA A 34 24.35 -21.00 -11.55
N LEU A 35 23.67 -20.18 -10.74
CA LEU A 35 23.13 -20.61 -9.43
C LEU A 35 21.98 -21.61 -9.59
N CYS A 36 21.11 -21.41 -10.58
CA CYS A 36 20.07 -22.36 -10.95
C CYS A 36 20.67 -23.71 -11.36
N ALA A 37 21.69 -23.71 -12.22
CA ALA A 37 22.37 -24.94 -12.63
C ALA A 37 23.10 -25.61 -11.44
N ASN A 38 23.78 -24.83 -10.61
CA ASN A 38 24.51 -25.31 -9.43
C ASN A 38 24.52 -24.22 -8.33
N PRO A 39 23.92 -24.46 -7.15
CA PRO A 39 23.50 -25.76 -6.59
C PRO A 39 22.09 -26.23 -6.96
N GLY A 40 21.30 -25.42 -7.67
CA GLY A 40 19.87 -25.69 -7.88
C GLY A 40 19.55 -26.94 -8.69
N LYS A 41 20.43 -27.36 -9.61
CA LYS A 41 20.16 -28.43 -10.61
C LYS A 41 18.90 -28.16 -11.46
N ILE A 42 18.64 -26.89 -11.75
CA ILE A 42 17.54 -26.43 -12.60
C ILE A 42 18.16 -26.02 -13.94
N GLU A 43 17.99 -26.88 -14.94
CA GLU A 43 18.51 -26.65 -16.29
C GLU A 43 17.45 -26.06 -17.23
N ASP A 44 16.18 -26.38 -16.99
CA ASP A 44 15.07 -25.89 -17.78
C ASP A 44 14.88 -24.37 -17.64
N THR A 45 14.61 -23.69 -18.74
CA THR A 45 14.52 -22.22 -18.76
C THR A 45 13.19 -21.72 -18.20
N GLU A 46 12.09 -22.43 -18.42
CA GLU A 46 10.77 -22.07 -17.91
C GLU A 46 10.69 -22.23 -16.39
N ASP A 47 11.29 -23.30 -15.85
CA ASP A 47 11.42 -23.51 -14.41
C ASP A 47 12.23 -22.40 -13.74
N ARG A 48 13.29 -21.92 -14.40
CA ARG A 48 14.12 -20.81 -13.89
C ARG A 48 13.36 -19.49 -13.87
N GLU A 49 12.63 -19.15 -14.93
CA GLU A 49 11.80 -17.94 -14.94
C GLU A 49 10.66 -18.02 -13.92
N THR A 50 10.05 -19.19 -13.75
CA THR A 50 9.01 -19.43 -12.74
C THR A 50 9.55 -19.26 -11.32
N LEU A 51 10.74 -19.80 -11.05
CA LEU A 51 11.41 -19.61 -9.77
C LEU A 51 11.77 -18.14 -9.53
N LEU A 52 12.26 -17.42 -10.54
CA LEU A 52 12.59 -16.00 -10.41
C LEU A 52 11.36 -15.17 -10.03
N ARG A 53 10.22 -15.41 -10.70
CA ARG A 53 8.94 -14.77 -10.37
C ARG A 53 8.50 -15.08 -8.94
N LEU A 54 8.59 -16.34 -8.52
CA LEU A 54 8.25 -16.73 -7.14
C LEU A 54 9.15 -16.03 -6.11
N LEU A 55 10.46 -15.96 -6.36
CA LEU A 55 11.40 -15.28 -5.48
C LEU A 55 11.20 -13.76 -5.48
N HIS A 56 10.74 -13.20 -6.60
CA HIS A 56 10.29 -11.82 -6.70
C HIS A 56 9.07 -11.56 -5.82
N ASP A 57 8.02 -12.35 -5.97
CA ASP A 57 6.77 -12.24 -5.21
C ASP A 57 6.98 -12.37 -3.70
N LEU A 58 7.99 -13.15 -3.30
CA LEU A 58 8.39 -13.30 -1.89
C LEU A 58 9.32 -12.20 -1.38
N GLY A 59 9.75 -11.28 -2.24
CA GLY A 59 10.68 -10.20 -1.89
C GLY A 59 12.11 -10.68 -1.61
N VAL A 60 12.48 -11.89 -2.03
CA VAL A 60 13.87 -12.38 -1.88
C VAL A 60 14.79 -11.63 -2.83
N VAL A 61 14.34 -11.40 -4.06
CA VAL A 61 15.04 -10.61 -5.08
C VAL A 61 14.02 -9.72 -5.79
N LEU A 62 14.47 -8.71 -6.55
CA LEU A 62 13.56 -7.87 -7.34
C LEU A 62 13.88 -7.98 -8.83
N ASP A 63 12.92 -8.43 -9.63
CA ASP A 63 12.98 -8.54 -11.09
C ASP A 63 11.81 -7.78 -11.74
N PHE A 64 11.78 -6.46 -11.55
CA PHE A 64 10.70 -5.64 -12.11
C PHE A 64 10.74 -5.61 -13.62
N ARG A 65 9.56 -5.68 -14.22
CA ARG A 65 9.36 -5.66 -15.67
C ARG A 65 8.41 -4.55 -16.07
N ASP A 66 8.62 -4.01 -17.26
CA ASP A 66 7.76 -2.95 -17.81
C ASP A 66 6.50 -3.56 -18.43
N ALA A 67 5.66 -2.70 -19.04
CA ALA A 67 4.41 -3.13 -19.65
C ALA A 67 4.61 -4.09 -20.85
N ALA A 68 5.78 -4.10 -21.48
CA ALA A 68 6.13 -5.04 -22.55
C ALA A 68 6.70 -6.36 -22.02
N GLY A 69 6.90 -6.48 -20.70
CA GLY A 69 7.52 -7.64 -20.05
C GLY A 69 9.05 -7.59 -20.02
N GLU A 70 9.64 -6.46 -20.43
CA GLU A 70 11.09 -6.27 -20.45
C GLU A 70 11.60 -5.86 -19.07
N PRO A 71 12.78 -6.32 -18.64
CA PRO A 71 13.34 -5.97 -17.34
C PRO A 71 13.61 -4.47 -17.21
N LEU A 72 13.15 -3.84 -16.11
CA LEU A 72 13.50 -2.45 -15.80
C LEU A 72 14.99 -2.25 -15.58
N SER A 73 15.65 -3.28 -15.06
CA SER A 73 17.10 -3.35 -14.91
C SER A 73 17.67 -4.29 -15.96
N GLU A 74 18.27 -3.71 -17.00
CA GLU A 74 19.02 -4.45 -18.01
C GLU A 74 20.26 -5.13 -17.41
N ALA A 75 20.82 -4.55 -16.34
CA ALA A 75 22.01 -5.06 -15.66
C ALA A 75 21.77 -6.39 -14.91
N GLY A 76 20.53 -6.66 -14.51
CA GLY A 76 20.16 -7.90 -13.84
C GLY A 76 19.17 -7.74 -12.69
N ILE A 77 19.10 -8.79 -11.87
CA ILE A 77 18.20 -8.96 -10.75
C ILE A 77 18.70 -8.14 -9.55
N LEU A 78 17.81 -7.40 -8.91
CA LEU A 78 18.18 -6.40 -7.90
C LEU A 78 18.11 -6.97 -6.49
N ASN A 79 19.04 -6.54 -5.64
CA ASN A 79 18.99 -6.74 -4.20
C ASN A 79 17.90 -5.84 -3.59
N PRO A 80 16.87 -6.40 -2.93
CA PRO A 80 15.80 -5.62 -2.34
C PRO A 80 16.30 -4.58 -1.34
N ASN A 81 17.29 -4.92 -0.50
CA ASN A 81 17.81 -4.03 0.54
C ASN A 81 18.49 -2.79 -0.05
N TRP A 82 19.18 -2.95 -1.19
CA TRP A 82 19.82 -1.84 -1.88
C TRP A 82 18.78 -0.86 -2.44
N VAL A 83 17.77 -1.39 -3.13
CA VAL A 83 16.65 -0.61 -3.68
C VAL A 83 15.88 0.12 -2.58
N THR A 84 15.49 -0.59 -1.53
CA THR A 84 14.68 -0.02 -0.45
C THR A 84 15.45 1.03 0.33
N THR A 85 16.75 0.82 0.57
CA THR A 85 17.62 1.81 1.22
C THR A 85 17.71 3.10 0.40
N ALA A 86 17.89 3.00 -0.92
CA ALA A 86 17.91 4.17 -1.80
C ALA A 86 16.58 4.93 -1.76
N ILE A 87 15.46 4.22 -1.94
CA ILE A 87 14.13 4.85 -1.96
C ILE A 87 13.81 5.46 -0.59
N TYR A 88 14.15 4.77 0.51
CA TYR A 88 13.96 5.29 1.86
C TYR A 88 14.72 6.60 2.08
N LYS A 89 16.00 6.67 1.67
CA LYS A 89 16.79 7.91 1.70
C LYS A 89 16.11 9.04 0.93
N ILE A 90 15.47 8.76 -0.19
CA ILE A 90 14.77 9.77 -1.01
C ILE A 90 13.49 10.24 -0.30
N ILE A 91 12.59 9.34 0.08
CA ILE A 91 11.26 9.70 0.63
C ILE A 91 11.33 10.36 2.02
N THR A 92 12.41 10.08 2.77
CA THR A 92 12.65 10.66 4.10
C THR A 92 13.55 11.90 4.08
N ASN A 93 14.12 12.25 2.92
CA ASN A 93 15.03 13.38 2.83
C ASN A 93 14.35 14.70 3.24
N GLU A 94 14.99 15.43 4.16
CA GLU A 94 14.43 16.68 4.69
C GLU A 94 14.28 17.76 3.62
N GLU A 95 15.25 17.91 2.71
CA GLU A 95 15.20 18.92 1.65
C GLU A 95 14.05 18.66 0.68
N VAL A 96 13.80 17.38 0.34
CA VAL A 96 12.64 16.96 -0.46
C VAL A 96 11.33 17.31 0.23
N ARG A 97 11.21 17.04 1.54
CA ARG A 97 9.96 17.21 2.30
C ARG A 97 9.66 18.64 2.71
N THR A 98 10.68 19.49 2.80
CA THR A 98 10.55 20.87 3.32
C THR A 98 10.69 21.88 2.19
N ARG A 99 11.91 22.14 1.74
CA ARG A 99 12.23 23.21 0.78
C ARG A 99 11.75 22.89 -0.63
N ALA A 100 11.91 21.66 -1.08
CA ALA A 100 11.53 21.26 -2.42
C ALA A 100 10.06 20.80 -2.52
N GLN A 101 9.38 20.64 -1.39
CA GLN A 101 7.93 20.35 -1.31
C GLN A 101 7.48 19.17 -2.19
N GLY A 102 8.27 18.10 -2.20
CA GLY A 102 8.04 16.90 -2.99
C GLY A 102 8.66 16.92 -4.38
N ARG A 103 9.26 18.04 -4.82
CA ARG A 103 10.02 18.12 -6.07
C ARG A 103 11.40 17.47 -5.91
N LEU A 104 11.75 16.59 -6.82
CA LEU A 104 13.05 15.93 -6.87
C LEU A 104 13.65 16.08 -8.26
N ASP A 105 14.71 16.89 -8.37
CA ASP A 105 15.49 16.98 -9.60
C ASP A 105 16.78 16.15 -9.54
N LYS A 106 17.43 16.02 -10.69
CA LYS A 106 18.69 15.29 -10.85
C LYS A 106 19.80 15.72 -9.90
N SER A 107 19.90 17.02 -9.57
CA SER A 107 20.94 17.54 -8.69
C SER A 107 20.69 17.13 -7.25
N LEU A 108 19.44 17.27 -6.79
CA LEU A 108 19.05 16.84 -5.45
C LEU A 108 19.16 15.31 -5.31
N LEU A 109 18.72 14.55 -6.32
CA LEU A 109 18.89 13.09 -6.34
C LEU A 109 20.36 12.67 -6.24
N LYS A 110 21.27 13.38 -6.93
CA LYS A 110 22.71 13.16 -6.82
C LYS A 110 23.23 13.42 -5.41
N ASN A 111 22.72 14.46 -4.73
CA ASN A 111 23.12 14.78 -3.36
C ASN A 111 22.62 13.74 -2.35
N ILE A 112 21.41 13.20 -2.55
CA ILE A 112 20.81 12.19 -1.67
C ILE A 112 21.51 10.83 -1.84
N LEU A 113 21.86 10.48 -3.08
CA LEU A 113 22.50 9.21 -3.43
C LEU A 113 23.88 9.45 -4.07
N PRO A 114 24.87 9.99 -3.33
CA PRO A 114 26.18 10.33 -3.91
C PRO A 114 26.94 9.09 -4.41
N ASP A 115 26.79 7.97 -3.71
CA ASP A 115 27.48 6.70 -4.00
C ASP A 115 26.85 5.89 -5.15
N TYR A 116 25.73 6.37 -5.70
CA TYR A 116 25.02 5.68 -6.78
C TYR A 116 25.47 6.24 -8.13
N GLU A 117 25.91 5.39 -9.04
CA GLU A 117 26.17 5.80 -10.43
C GLU A 117 24.94 6.44 -11.10
N PRO A 118 25.11 7.33 -12.11
CA PRO A 118 23.99 8.02 -12.76
C PRO A 118 22.86 7.10 -13.21
N TRP A 119 23.20 5.97 -13.84
CA TRP A 119 22.21 5.00 -14.32
C TRP A 119 21.50 4.27 -13.17
N HIS A 120 22.16 4.04 -12.02
CA HIS A 120 21.51 3.50 -10.83
C HIS A 120 20.47 4.46 -10.28
N ARG A 121 20.77 5.77 -10.25
CA ARG A 121 19.81 6.81 -9.82
C ARG A 121 18.59 6.85 -10.74
N GLU A 122 18.80 6.75 -12.05
CA GLU A 122 17.70 6.67 -13.03
C GLU A 122 16.84 5.42 -12.83
N LEU A 123 17.47 4.26 -12.56
CA LEU A 123 16.77 3.03 -12.20
C LEU A 123 15.91 3.21 -10.93
N MET A 124 16.43 3.85 -9.88
CA MET A 124 15.66 4.12 -8.66
C MET A 124 14.41 4.93 -8.95
N MET A 125 14.50 5.95 -9.83
CA MET A 125 13.33 6.74 -10.20
C MET A 125 12.29 5.95 -10.98
N LYS A 126 12.72 5.09 -11.93
CA LYS A 126 11.81 4.17 -12.63
C LYS A 126 11.09 3.23 -11.66
N LEU A 127 11.81 2.70 -10.67
CA LEU A 127 11.25 1.84 -9.63
C LEU A 127 10.25 2.59 -8.74
N MET A 128 10.56 3.82 -8.34
CA MET A 128 9.62 4.66 -7.58
C MET A 128 8.35 4.97 -8.37
N GLY A 129 8.46 5.13 -9.70
CA GLY A 129 7.31 5.21 -10.60
C GLY A 129 6.45 3.95 -10.59
N GLN A 130 7.08 2.77 -10.69
CA GLN A 130 6.37 1.49 -10.61
C GLN A 130 5.72 1.23 -9.26
N PHE A 131 6.33 1.69 -8.16
CA PHE A 131 5.77 1.60 -6.82
C PHE A 131 4.70 2.64 -6.52
N GLU A 132 4.35 3.48 -7.51
CA GLU A 132 3.40 4.56 -7.36
C GLU A 132 3.77 5.52 -6.21
N LEU A 133 5.07 5.75 -6.03
CA LEU A 133 5.62 6.68 -5.04
C LEU A 133 5.99 8.03 -5.64
N ALA A 134 6.25 8.06 -6.95
CA ALA A 134 6.62 9.26 -7.66
C ALA A 134 6.08 9.25 -9.10
N TYR A 135 5.90 10.43 -9.68
CA TYR A 135 5.57 10.60 -11.10
C TYR A 135 6.52 11.60 -11.78
N PRO A 136 6.79 11.43 -13.09
CA PRO A 136 7.69 12.34 -13.80
C PRO A 136 7.01 13.69 -14.09
N ALA A 137 7.77 14.77 -14.01
CA ALA A 137 7.40 16.11 -14.46
C ALA A 137 8.49 16.67 -15.37
N GLY A 138 8.63 16.06 -16.55
CA GLY A 138 9.67 16.36 -17.52
C GLY A 138 10.81 15.33 -17.50
N ALA A 139 11.91 15.64 -18.18
CA ALA A 139 12.99 14.68 -18.43
C ALA A 139 13.82 14.32 -17.18
N ASP A 140 14.06 15.29 -16.30
CA ASP A 140 14.99 15.16 -15.16
C ASP A 140 14.35 15.62 -13.83
N THR A 141 13.02 15.64 -13.74
CA THR A 141 12.30 16.07 -12.53
C THR A 141 11.16 15.12 -12.23
N TRP A 142 10.99 14.81 -10.95
CA TRP A 142 9.96 13.93 -10.42
C TRP A 142 9.26 14.60 -9.25
N TRP A 143 8.01 14.21 -9.02
CA TRP A 143 7.21 14.62 -7.87
C TRP A 143 6.88 13.44 -6.99
N LEU A 144 6.98 13.64 -5.69
CA LEU A 144 6.68 12.64 -4.66
C LEU A 144 5.47 13.12 -3.86
N PRO A 145 4.25 12.62 -4.14
CA PRO A 145 3.04 13.05 -3.41
C PRO A 145 3.15 12.90 -1.90
N GLY A 146 3.78 11.81 -1.43
CA GLY A 146 4.02 11.59 0.01
C GLY A 146 4.98 12.59 0.65
N ALA A 147 5.64 13.45 -0.11
CA ALA A 147 6.52 14.53 0.38
C ALA A 147 5.96 15.94 0.14
N MET A 148 4.77 16.06 -0.47
CA MET A 148 4.12 17.35 -0.73
C MET A 148 3.61 18.03 0.56
N PRO A 149 3.29 19.34 0.50
CA PRO A 149 2.62 20.04 1.59
C PRO A 149 1.30 19.38 1.97
N GLN A 150 0.92 19.52 3.24
CA GLN A 150 -0.35 18.98 3.74
C GLN A 150 -1.51 19.95 3.56
N ASP A 151 -1.22 21.25 3.50
CA ASP A 151 -2.22 22.30 3.43
C ASP A 151 -3.04 22.17 2.14
N GLU A 152 -4.36 22.15 2.31
CA GLU A 152 -5.30 22.15 1.20
C GLU A 152 -5.30 23.53 0.53
N PRO A 153 -5.14 23.60 -0.81
CA PRO A 153 -5.13 24.88 -1.51
C PRO A 153 -6.53 25.50 -1.57
N GLU A 154 -6.61 26.84 -1.59
CA GLU A 154 -7.88 27.59 -1.70
C GLU A 154 -8.73 27.17 -2.91
N ALA A 155 -8.09 26.66 -3.98
CA ALA A 155 -8.79 26.14 -5.16
C ALA A 155 -9.67 24.90 -4.88
N ALA A 156 -9.54 24.27 -3.71
CA ALA A 156 -10.38 23.17 -3.25
C ALA A 156 -11.71 23.65 -2.66
N ASP A 157 -11.86 24.94 -2.38
CA ASP A 157 -13.10 25.55 -1.89
C ASP A 157 -14.02 26.01 -3.04
N GLY A 158 -15.29 26.26 -2.73
CA GLY A 158 -16.21 26.96 -3.64
C GLY A 158 -16.73 26.13 -4.82
N TRP A 159 -16.80 24.80 -4.68
CA TRP A 159 -17.40 23.93 -5.70
C TRP A 159 -18.91 24.17 -5.83
N PRO A 160 -19.48 24.13 -7.06
CA PRO A 160 -20.91 24.32 -7.29
C PRO A 160 -21.79 23.37 -6.48
N GLU A 161 -22.98 23.82 -6.06
CA GLU A 161 -23.91 22.98 -5.27
C GLU A 161 -24.42 21.75 -6.03
N ASP A 162 -24.44 21.81 -7.36
CA ASP A 162 -24.88 20.72 -8.24
C ASP A 162 -23.73 19.77 -8.64
N THR A 163 -22.56 19.88 -7.99
CA THR A 163 -21.42 18.98 -8.16
C THR A 163 -21.81 17.54 -7.79
N LEU A 164 -21.39 16.57 -8.59
CA LEU A 164 -21.60 15.16 -8.29
C LEU A 164 -20.64 14.73 -7.17
N VAL A 165 -21.14 14.14 -6.07
CA VAL A 165 -20.30 13.76 -4.92
C VAL A 165 -20.40 12.28 -4.61
N PHE A 166 -19.27 11.60 -4.70
CA PHE A 166 -19.09 10.20 -4.32
C PHE A 166 -18.06 10.10 -3.20
N GLU A 167 -18.20 9.14 -2.32
CA GLU A 167 -17.30 8.95 -1.19
C GLU A 167 -16.97 7.49 -0.99
N TYR A 168 -15.77 7.25 -0.46
CA TYR A 168 -15.37 5.95 0.10
C TYR A 168 -15.11 6.12 1.58
N ASP A 169 -15.78 5.32 2.42
CA ASP A 169 -15.47 5.18 3.83
C ASP A 169 -14.57 3.95 4.05
N TYR A 170 -13.56 4.11 4.90
CA TYR A 170 -12.56 3.10 5.18
C TYR A 170 -12.54 2.75 6.69
N PRO A 171 -12.33 1.48 7.07
CA PRO A 171 -12.09 1.11 8.48
C PRO A 171 -10.83 1.78 9.04
N GLU A 172 -9.82 1.91 8.18
CA GLU A 172 -8.60 2.69 8.35
C GLU A 172 -8.21 3.20 6.95
N LEU A 173 -7.83 4.47 6.84
CA LEU A 173 -7.42 5.08 5.56
C LEU A 173 -5.90 5.23 5.50
N PRO A 174 -5.18 4.34 4.79
CA PRO A 174 -3.75 4.52 4.55
C PRO A 174 -3.48 5.75 3.69
N GLU A 175 -2.42 6.50 4.00
CA GLU A 175 -1.94 7.62 3.17
C GLU A 175 -1.59 7.15 1.74
N SER A 176 -1.17 5.89 1.58
CA SER A 176 -0.88 5.30 0.28
C SER A 176 -2.07 5.29 -0.67
N VAL A 177 -3.31 5.31 -0.18
CA VAL A 177 -4.52 5.34 -1.03
C VAL A 177 -4.55 6.61 -1.87
N ILE A 178 -4.40 7.79 -1.25
CA ILE A 178 -4.48 9.07 -1.96
C ILE A 178 -3.21 9.35 -2.76
N THR A 179 -2.03 9.06 -2.21
CA THR A 179 -0.76 9.34 -2.89
C THR A 179 -0.57 8.48 -4.14
N ARG A 180 -0.95 7.20 -4.11
CA ARG A 180 -0.95 6.34 -5.30
C ARG A 180 -1.98 6.78 -6.34
N PHE A 181 -3.17 7.23 -5.89
CA PHE A 181 -4.17 7.80 -6.78
C PHE A 181 -3.62 9.02 -7.53
N ILE A 182 -2.91 9.92 -6.84
CA ILE A 182 -2.25 11.08 -7.45
C ILE A 182 -1.23 10.64 -8.50
N VAL A 183 -0.37 9.67 -8.19
CA VAL A 183 0.62 9.15 -9.17
C VAL A 183 -0.08 8.56 -10.40
N ARG A 184 -1.13 7.76 -10.22
CA ARG A 184 -1.88 7.14 -11.31
C ARG A 184 -2.62 8.14 -12.21
N THR A 185 -2.99 9.30 -11.67
CA THR A 185 -3.79 10.33 -12.36
C THR A 185 -2.99 11.60 -12.70
N HIS A 186 -1.66 11.56 -12.58
CA HIS A 186 -0.81 12.75 -12.65
C HIS A 186 -0.95 13.53 -13.98
N GLU A 187 -1.22 12.85 -15.09
CA GLU A 187 -1.43 13.50 -16.39
C GLU A 187 -2.68 14.39 -16.45
N TRP A 188 -3.61 14.24 -15.50
CA TRP A 188 -4.85 15.01 -15.44
C TRP A 188 -4.81 16.12 -14.40
N ILE A 189 -3.69 16.34 -13.70
CA ILE A 189 -3.59 17.38 -12.67
C ILE A 189 -3.80 18.77 -13.29
N ASP A 190 -4.70 19.55 -12.69
CA ASP A 190 -5.05 20.91 -13.13
C ASP A 190 -3.99 21.91 -12.66
N GLY A 191 -2.86 21.97 -13.36
CA GLY A 191 -1.72 22.84 -13.02
C GLY A 191 -0.90 22.28 -11.86
N ASP A 192 -0.71 23.08 -10.81
CA ASP A 192 0.00 22.74 -9.58
C ASP A 192 -0.95 22.42 -8.41
N ARG A 193 -2.23 22.16 -8.70
CA ARG A 193 -3.29 21.93 -7.70
C ARG A 193 -3.26 20.51 -7.15
N VAL A 194 -2.18 20.18 -6.48
CA VAL A 194 -1.91 18.88 -5.86
C VAL A 194 -1.21 19.07 -4.52
N TRP A 195 -1.64 18.33 -3.51
CA TRP A 195 -1.06 18.32 -2.17
C TRP A 195 -1.07 16.89 -1.63
N ARG A 196 -0.47 16.65 -0.46
CA ARG A 196 -0.32 15.30 0.10
C ARG A 196 -1.66 14.56 0.25
N TRP A 197 -2.73 15.30 0.55
CA TRP A 197 -4.04 14.75 0.86
C TRP A 197 -5.08 14.93 -0.25
N GLY A 198 -4.70 15.45 -1.42
CA GLY A 198 -5.67 15.63 -2.49
C GLY A 198 -5.13 16.24 -3.76
N VAL A 199 -6.00 16.29 -4.75
CA VAL A 199 -5.67 16.74 -6.09
C VAL A 199 -6.91 17.26 -6.80
N ILE A 200 -6.71 18.29 -7.63
CA ILE A 200 -7.70 18.75 -8.58
C ILE A 200 -7.30 18.29 -9.98
N LEU A 201 -8.20 17.55 -10.61
CA LEU A 201 -8.02 16.99 -11.94
C LEU A 201 -8.87 17.75 -12.96
N LYS A 202 -8.40 17.82 -14.20
CA LYS A 202 -9.11 18.38 -15.35
C LYS A 202 -8.97 17.46 -16.55
N LYS A 203 -10.10 16.93 -17.02
CA LYS A 203 -10.14 16.03 -18.18
C LYS A 203 -11.45 16.15 -18.94
N ASP A 204 -11.39 16.20 -20.27
CA ASP A 204 -12.54 16.17 -21.18
C ASP A 204 -13.63 17.20 -20.82
N GLY A 205 -13.22 18.40 -20.41
CA GLY A 205 -14.13 19.50 -20.03
C GLY A 205 -14.72 19.40 -18.62
N ASN A 206 -14.37 18.37 -17.84
CA ASN A 206 -14.77 18.20 -16.45
C ASN A 206 -13.63 18.57 -15.50
N ARG A 207 -13.97 18.95 -14.28
CA ARG A 207 -13.04 19.13 -13.16
C ARG A 207 -13.43 18.22 -12.01
N ALA A 208 -12.46 17.64 -11.32
CA ALA A 208 -12.73 16.86 -10.13
C ALA A 208 -11.79 17.20 -8.99
N LEU A 209 -12.33 17.32 -7.78
CA LEU A 209 -11.57 17.36 -6.55
C LEU A 209 -11.62 15.95 -5.94
N VAL A 210 -10.45 15.38 -5.70
CA VAL A 210 -10.31 14.14 -4.95
C VAL A 210 -9.46 14.42 -3.72
N ARG A 211 -10.00 14.18 -2.53
CA ARG A 211 -9.28 14.44 -1.28
C ARG A 211 -9.53 13.37 -0.23
N ALA A 212 -8.53 13.13 0.60
CA ALA A 212 -8.58 12.26 1.76
C ALA A 212 -8.83 13.08 3.03
N VAL A 213 -9.93 12.78 3.72
CA VAL A 213 -10.27 13.34 5.02
C VAL A 213 -9.87 12.33 6.09
N SER A 214 -8.62 12.43 6.56
CA SER A 214 -8.02 11.44 7.48
C SER A 214 -8.82 11.25 8.77
N ARG A 215 -9.36 12.33 9.36
CA ARG A 215 -10.18 12.26 10.58
C ARG A 215 -11.42 11.37 10.42
N ASP A 216 -12.03 11.44 9.24
CA ASP A 216 -13.27 10.72 8.93
C ASP A 216 -12.97 9.38 8.23
N LYS A 217 -11.69 9.06 8.02
CA LYS A 217 -11.21 7.88 7.27
C LYS A 217 -11.93 7.76 5.93
N ARG A 218 -12.06 8.90 5.23
CA ARG A 218 -12.87 9.02 4.02
C ARG A 218 -12.04 9.55 2.85
N VAL A 219 -12.36 9.09 1.65
CA VAL A 219 -11.99 9.79 0.41
C VAL A 219 -13.25 10.41 -0.19
N GLU A 220 -13.21 11.71 -0.45
CA GLU A 220 -14.28 12.46 -1.11
C GLU A 220 -13.89 12.73 -2.58
N ILE A 221 -14.83 12.50 -3.48
CA ILE A 221 -14.71 12.73 -4.92
C ILE A 221 -15.83 13.67 -5.33
N LEU A 222 -15.48 14.87 -5.74
CA LEU A 222 -16.37 15.89 -6.26
C LEU A 222 -16.11 16.04 -7.75
N VAL A 223 -17.14 15.97 -8.59
CA VAL A 223 -17.01 16.10 -10.05
C VAL A 223 -17.96 17.17 -10.58
N ASP A 224 -17.36 18.23 -11.12
CA ASP A 224 -18.02 19.34 -11.80
C ASP A 224 -17.84 19.21 -13.31
N GLY A 225 -18.87 19.65 -14.06
CA GLY A 225 -18.94 19.55 -15.50
C GLY A 225 -20.34 19.23 -16.00
N GLN A 226 -20.47 18.96 -17.31
CA GLN A 226 -21.78 18.70 -17.91
C GLN A 226 -22.39 17.41 -17.37
N GLU A 227 -23.71 17.40 -17.15
CA GLU A 227 -24.45 16.29 -16.53
C GLU A 227 -24.19 14.93 -17.21
N ASN A 228 -24.08 14.92 -18.54
CA ASN A 228 -23.83 13.73 -19.34
C ASN A 228 -22.37 13.24 -19.32
N THR A 229 -21.41 14.07 -18.91
CA THR A 229 -19.97 13.73 -18.96
C THR A 229 -19.34 13.54 -17.58
N ARG A 230 -19.85 14.22 -16.53
CA ARG A 230 -19.33 14.08 -15.15
C ARG A 230 -19.37 12.65 -14.60
N ARG A 231 -20.37 11.85 -15.01
CA ARG A 231 -20.43 10.43 -14.64
C ARG A 231 -19.29 9.62 -15.24
N GLY A 232 -18.88 9.95 -16.46
CA GLY A 232 -17.76 9.32 -17.14
C GLY A 232 -16.45 9.63 -16.41
N MET A 233 -16.24 10.88 -16.01
CA MET A 233 -15.08 11.25 -15.18
C MET A 233 -15.10 10.53 -13.82
N LEU A 234 -16.26 10.45 -13.15
CA LEU A 234 -16.38 9.68 -11.91
C LEU A 234 -16.02 8.21 -12.12
N ALA A 235 -16.50 7.57 -13.19
CA ALA A 235 -16.19 6.18 -13.51
C ALA A 235 -14.68 5.95 -13.71
N LEU A 236 -13.98 6.88 -14.38
CA LEU A 236 -12.53 6.83 -14.52
C LEU A 236 -11.81 6.98 -13.17
N ILE A 237 -12.25 7.91 -12.32
CA ILE A 237 -11.68 8.08 -10.98
C ILE A 237 -11.88 6.81 -10.14
N ARG A 238 -13.09 6.25 -10.14
CA ARG A 238 -13.42 5.03 -9.40
C ARG A 238 -12.61 3.83 -9.88
N SER A 239 -12.36 3.67 -11.19
CA SER A 239 -11.56 2.55 -11.69
C SER A 239 -10.09 2.60 -11.22
N HIS A 240 -9.52 3.80 -11.04
CA HIS A 240 -8.21 3.95 -10.40
C HIS A 240 -8.24 3.56 -8.92
N PHE A 241 -9.29 3.90 -8.18
CA PHE A 241 -9.48 3.47 -6.80
C PHE A 241 -9.68 1.96 -6.68
N ASP A 242 -10.48 1.34 -7.56
CA ASP A 242 -10.71 -0.10 -7.56
C ASP A 242 -9.37 -0.86 -7.70
N LYS A 243 -8.48 -0.41 -8.58
CA LYS A 243 -7.12 -0.97 -8.73
C LYS A 243 -6.24 -0.79 -7.49
N ILE A 244 -6.43 0.29 -6.75
CA ILE A 244 -5.73 0.52 -5.48
C ILE A 244 -6.33 -0.38 -4.39
N HIS A 245 -7.66 -0.50 -4.34
CA HIS A 245 -8.40 -1.29 -3.35
C HIS A 245 -8.12 -2.77 -3.46
N GLU A 246 -7.98 -3.31 -4.68
CA GLU A 246 -7.56 -4.70 -4.96
C GLU A 246 -6.28 -5.08 -4.17
N THR A 247 -5.38 -4.11 -3.91
CA THR A 247 -4.13 -4.33 -3.16
C THR A 247 -4.33 -4.50 -1.65
N PHE A 248 -5.49 -4.10 -1.13
CA PHE A 248 -5.84 -4.17 0.30
C PHE A 248 -6.83 -5.28 0.63
N THR A 249 -7.68 -5.68 -0.33
CA THR A 249 -8.87 -6.50 -0.11
C THR A 249 -8.78 -7.95 -0.62
N GLY A 250 -7.60 -8.42 -1.07
CA GLY A 250 -7.46 -9.78 -1.59
C GLY A 250 -7.68 -10.88 -0.55
N GLU A 251 -8.19 -12.03 -1.00
CA GLU A 251 -8.52 -13.28 -0.25
C GLU A 251 -7.44 -13.80 0.73
N LYS A 252 -6.21 -13.25 0.66
CA LYS A 252 -5.05 -13.66 1.47
C LYS A 252 -4.91 -12.90 2.79
N ARG A 253 -5.61 -11.79 2.99
CA ARG A 253 -5.76 -11.14 4.30
C ARG A 253 -7.06 -11.64 4.89
N GLY A 254 -7.00 -12.47 5.93
CA GLY A 254 -8.16 -13.05 6.62
C GLY A 254 -9.34 -12.09 6.64
N GLU A 255 -10.31 -12.39 5.77
CA GLU A 255 -11.45 -11.54 5.44
C GLU A 255 -12.30 -11.38 6.68
N GLN A 256 -12.26 -10.22 7.34
CA GLN A 256 -13.40 -9.55 8.02
C GLN A 256 -13.17 -8.03 8.21
N ASP A 257 -11.93 -7.53 8.30
CA ASP A 257 -11.70 -6.18 8.87
C ASP A 257 -11.44 -5.01 7.89
N PHE A 258 -11.23 -5.24 6.58
CA PHE A 258 -10.92 -4.15 5.63
C PHE A 258 -11.99 -4.01 4.53
N ARG A 259 -13.24 -3.78 4.92
CA ARG A 259 -14.35 -3.51 3.99
C ARG A 259 -14.44 -2.02 3.68
N ILE A 260 -14.27 -1.66 2.41
CA ILE A 260 -14.40 -0.28 1.92
C ILE A 260 -15.83 -0.09 1.41
N GLU A 261 -16.52 0.94 1.88
CA GLU A 261 -17.93 1.21 1.55
C GLU A 261 -18.07 2.49 0.71
N GLY A 262 -18.86 2.40 -0.36
CA GLY A 262 -19.14 3.53 -1.26
C GLY A 262 -20.42 4.27 -0.88
N PHE A 263 -20.40 5.59 -0.86
CA PHE A 263 -21.57 6.43 -0.59
C PHE A 263 -21.79 7.47 -1.69
N LEU A 264 -23.06 7.76 -1.95
CA LEU A 264 -23.52 8.82 -2.83
C LEU A 264 -24.08 9.98 -2.00
N ARG A 265 -23.93 11.22 -2.50
CA ARG A 265 -24.75 12.35 -2.02
C ARG A 265 -25.77 12.76 -3.09
N PRO A 266 -27.05 12.35 -2.99
CA PRO A 266 -28.05 12.66 -4.01
C PRO A 266 -28.17 14.18 -4.28
N LEU A 267 -28.19 14.56 -5.56
CA LEU A 267 -28.35 15.95 -5.98
C LEU A 267 -29.66 16.54 -5.43
N GLY A 268 -29.60 17.79 -4.96
CA GLY A 268 -30.72 18.46 -4.30
C GLY A 268 -30.93 18.09 -2.82
N TYR A 269 -30.12 17.19 -2.27
CA TYR A 269 -30.14 16.82 -0.86
C TYR A 269 -28.74 16.97 -0.20
N PRO A 270 -28.20 18.19 -0.08
CA PRO A 270 -26.89 18.41 0.55
C PRO A 270 -26.76 17.73 1.92
N GLY A 271 -25.65 17.03 2.11
CA GLY A 271 -25.33 16.30 3.36
C GLY A 271 -26.06 14.96 3.55
N LEU A 272 -27.03 14.60 2.69
CA LEU A 272 -27.60 13.26 2.70
C LEU A 272 -26.59 12.26 2.12
N ARG A 273 -26.32 11.19 2.85
CA ARG A 273 -25.46 10.09 2.41
C ARG A 273 -26.31 8.83 2.24
N VAL A 274 -26.12 8.14 1.12
CA VAL A 274 -26.82 6.88 0.82
C VAL A 274 -25.78 5.85 0.38
N SER A 275 -25.84 4.64 0.95
CA SER A 275 -24.97 3.52 0.58
C SER A 275 -25.18 3.17 -0.89
N PHE A 276 -24.08 3.16 -1.66
CA PHE A 276 -24.11 2.79 -3.06
C PHE A 276 -24.48 1.31 -3.24
N ASP A 277 -23.90 0.45 -2.42
CA ASP A 277 -24.16 -0.99 -2.46
C ASP A 277 -25.61 -1.33 -2.11
N ASP A 278 -26.19 -0.64 -1.12
CA ASP A 278 -27.60 -0.84 -0.75
C ASP A 278 -28.52 -0.46 -1.92
N LEU A 279 -28.22 0.64 -2.62
CA LEU A 279 -28.99 1.03 -3.81
C LEU A 279 -28.89 0.00 -4.94
N LEU A 280 -27.71 -0.60 -5.15
CA LEU A 280 -27.55 -1.67 -6.14
C LEU A 280 -28.34 -2.93 -5.77
N ILE A 281 -28.37 -3.28 -4.49
CA ILE A 281 -29.17 -4.39 -3.96
C ILE A 281 -30.67 -4.12 -4.17
N LEU A 282 -31.12 -2.93 -3.82
CA LEU A 282 -32.52 -2.53 -3.97
C LEU A 282 -32.95 -2.50 -5.45
N GLU A 283 -32.11 -1.98 -6.34
CA GLU A 283 -32.38 -2.04 -7.79
C GLU A 283 -32.44 -3.48 -8.31
N ARG A 284 -31.62 -4.40 -7.77
CA ARG A 284 -31.69 -5.84 -8.09
C ARG A 284 -33.00 -6.46 -7.61
N ASP A 285 -33.46 -6.07 -6.43
CA ASP A 285 -34.67 -6.61 -5.80
C ASP A 285 -35.97 -5.94 -6.32
N ASN A 286 -35.85 -5.07 -7.32
CA ASN A 286 -36.93 -4.26 -7.91
C ASN A 286 -37.62 -3.31 -6.92
N GLU A 287 -36.90 -2.89 -5.89
CA GLU A 287 -37.34 -1.85 -4.96
C GLU A 287 -37.09 -0.47 -5.60
N GLU A 288 -38.15 0.18 -6.07
CA GLU A 288 -38.03 1.43 -6.83
C GLU A 288 -37.74 2.65 -5.96
N GLN A 289 -38.05 2.57 -4.66
CA GLN A 289 -38.09 3.73 -3.76
C GLN A 289 -37.49 3.42 -2.40
N ILE A 290 -36.73 4.38 -1.86
CA ILE A 290 -36.23 4.31 -0.49
C ILE A 290 -36.72 5.49 0.35
N PRO A 291 -37.28 5.23 1.55
CA PRO A 291 -37.51 6.27 2.51
C PRO A 291 -36.22 6.64 3.23
N VAL A 292 -35.83 7.91 3.17
CA VAL A 292 -34.67 8.47 3.88
C VAL A 292 -35.10 9.64 4.75
N VAL A 293 -34.36 9.93 5.81
CA VAL A 293 -34.58 11.12 6.64
C VAL A 293 -33.55 12.17 6.24
N TRP A 294 -34.02 13.33 5.83
CA TRP A 294 -33.17 14.48 5.51
C TRP A 294 -33.71 15.73 6.20
N GLN A 295 -32.86 16.41 6.98
CA GLN A 295 -33.23 17.58 7.78
C GLN A 295 -34.49 17.38 8.65
N GLY A 296 -34.63 16.20 9.26
CA GLY A 296 -35.77 15.85 10.11
C GLY A 296 -37.08 15.55 9.36
N ARG A 297 -37.05 15.49 8.01
CA ARG A 297 -38.22 15.15 7.19
C ARG A 297 -37.99 13.82 6.46
N LYS A 298 -39.05 13.03 6.36
CA LYS A 298 -39.03 11.81 5.53
C LYS A 298 -39.14 12.22 4.05
N VAL A 299 -38.15 11.83 3.27
CA VAL A 299 -38.09 12.02 1.82
C VAL A 299 -38.09 10.64 1.18
N ILE A 300 -38.71 10.51 0.01
CA ILE A 300 -38.69 9.28 -0.77
C ILE A 300 -37.80 9.52 -1.99
N LEU A 301 -36.71 8.77 -2.09
CA LEU A 301 -35.83 8.80 -3.25
C LEU A 301 -36.18 7.67 -4.20
N LYS A 302 -36.12 7.95 -5.50
CA LYS A 302 -36.22 6.92 -6.54
C LYS A 302 -34.84 6.29 -6.76
N VAL A 303 -34.70 4.99 -6.49
CA VAL A 303 -33.42 4.25 -6.49
C VAL A 303 -32.69 4.43 -7.82
N THR A 304 -33.33 4.07 -8.93
CA THR A 304 -32.75 4.17 -10.27
C THR A 304 -32.43 5.62 -10.67
N ALA A 305 -33.23 6.60 -10.23
CA ALA A 305 -32.96 8.01 -10.55
C ALA A 305 -31.68 8.51 -9.87
N VAL A 306 -31.47 8.13 -8.60
CA VAL A 306 -30.22 8.43 -7.89
C VAL A 306 -29.05 7.73 -8.58
N LEU A 307 -29.15 6.42 -8.82
CA LEU A 307 -28.10 5.63 -9.45
C LEU A 307 -27.72 6.13 -10.86
N ASN A 308 -28.70 6.56 -11.65
CA ASN A 308 -28.46 7.14 -12.99
C ASN A 308 -27.63 8.43 -12.93
N GLY A 309 -27.59 9.14 -11.80
CA GLY A 309 -26.70 10.28 -11.62
C GLY A 309 -25.23 9.90 -11.49
N TYR A 310 -24.91 8.66 -11.14
CA TYR A 310 -23.56 8.21 -10.76
C TYR A 310 -22.98 7.12 -11.66
N THR A 311 -23.82 6.29 -12.27
CA THR A 311 -23.39 5.13 -13.05
C THR A 311 -24.41 4.80 -14.14
N THR A 312 -23.95 4.23 -15.24
CA THR A 312 -24.81 3.76 -16.35
C THR A 312 -25.52 2.46 -15.99
N PRO A 313 -26.73 2.19 -16.53
CA PRO A 313 -27.40 0.90 -16.37
C PRO A 313 -26.54 -0.31 -16.76
N GLU A 314 -25.70 -0.17 -17.79
CA GLU A 314 -24.74 -1.19 -18.24
C GLU A 314 -23.70 -1.49 -17.15
N ALA A 315 -22.95 -0.48 -16.72
CA ALA A 315 -21.97 -0.61 -15.63
C ALA A 315 -22.58 -1.15 -14.33
N ARG A 316 -23.82 -0.78 -13.97
CA ARG A 316 -24.51 -1.35 -12.80
C ARG A 316 -24.76 -2.84 -12.90
N ARG A 317 -25.00 -3.36 -14.11
CA ARG A 317 -25.16 -4.81 -14.31
C ARG A 317 -23.83 -5.52 -14.08
N GLU A 318 -22.74 -4.96 -14.57
CA GLU A 318 -21.39 -5.50 -14.37
C GLU A 318 -20.95 -5.43 -12.89
N GLU A 319 -21.12 -4.27 -12.24
CA GLU A 319 -20.79 -4.09 -10.81
C GLU A 319 -21.59 -5.05 -9.93
N ARG A 320 -22.89 -5.27 -10.23
CA ARG A 320 -23.71 -6.24 -9.50
C ARG A 320 -23.24 -7.68 -9.72
N ALA A 321 -22.87 -8.02 -10.95
CA ALA A 321 -22.35 -9.36 -11.26
C ALA A 321 -21.03 -9.64 -10.52
N GLN A 322 -20.14 -8.65 -10.45
CA GLN A 322 -18.85 -8.77 -9.75
C GLN A 322 -19.03 -8.82 -8.22
N ARG A 323 -19.91 -7.98 -7.65
CA ARG A 323 -20.06 -7.85 -6.19
C ARG A 323 -20.98 -8.87 -5.55
N PHE A 324 -21.95 -9.42 -6.30
CA PHE A 324 -23.02 -10.26 -5.75
C PHE A 324 -23.18 -11.61 -6.47
N GLN A 325 -22.15 -12.09 -7.17
CA GLN A 325 -22.16 -13.45 -7.72
C GLN A 325 -22.40 -14.47 -6.59
N LYS A 326 -23.44 -15.30 -6.75
CA LYS A 326 -23.70 -16.44 -5.88
C LYS A 326 -22.64 -17.52 -6.12
N ASP A 327 -22.11 -18.11 -5.05
CA ASP A 327 -21.29 -19.34 -5.03
C ASP A 327 -21.99 -20.61 -5.59
N GLY A 328 -22.80 -20.49 -6.65
CA GLY A 328 -23.76 -21.54 -7.02
C GLY A 328 -23.99 -21.80 -8.50
N ASP A 329 -23.25 -21.18 -9.43
CA ASP A 329 -23.39 -21.54 -10.85
C ASP A 329 -22.07 -21.38 -11.61
N ILE A 330 -21.21 -22.41 -11.52
CA ILE A 330 -20.13 -22.62 -12.49
C ILE A 330 -20.81 -23.15 -13.77
N THR A 331 -21.34 -22.25 -14.58
CA THR A 331 -21.60 -22.56 -15.99
C THR A 331 -20.28 -22.42 -16.73
N THR A 332 -19.55 -23.53 -16.83
CA THR A 332 -18.38 -23.67 -17.71
C THR A 332 -18.82 -23.40 -19.14
N THR A 333 -18.68 -22.16 -19.60
CA THR A 333 -18.66 -21.86 -21.03
C THR A 333 -17.26 -22.23 -21.51
N THR A 334 -17.12 -23.47 -21.99
CA THR A 334 -15.95 -23.94 -22.73
C THR A 334 -15.85 -23.18 -24.06
N GLY A 335 -15.24 -22.01 -24.01
CA GLY A 335 -14.62 -21.36 -25.15
C GLY A 335 -13.10 -21.46 -24.97
N ASP A 336 -12.42 -22.03 -25.96
CA ASP A 336 -10.97 -22.22 -26.00
C ASP A 336 -10.20 -20.97 -25.50
N MET A 337 -9.70 -21.05 -24.26
CA MET A 337 -8.63 -20.17 -23.77
C MET A 337 -7.33 -20.95 -23.78
N LYS A 338 -6.67 -21.00 -24.94
CA LYS A 338 -5.21 -21.18 -24.97
C LYS A 338 -4.58 -19.87 -24.50
N GLY A 339 -4.28 -19.82 -23.21
CA GLY A 339 -3.60 -18.70 -22.58
C GLY A 339 -3.52 -18.94 -21.10
N SER A 340 -2.38 -19.46 -20.65
CA SER A 340 -2.06 -19.70 -19.25
C SER A 340 -2.19 -18.39 -18.45
N ASN A 341 -3.29 -18.21 -17.72
CA ASN A 341 -3.39 -17.14 -16.72
C ASN A 341 -2.58 -17.54 -15.49
N ILE A 342 -1.27 -17.29 -15.54
CA ILE A 342 -0.45 -17.17 -14.34
C ILE A 342 -0.85 -15.84 -13.71
N ILE A 343 -1.42 -15.90 -12.50
CA ILE A 343 -1.72 -14.73 -11.68
C ILE A 343 -0.39 -14.03 -11.40
N ILE A 344 -0.13 -12.92 -12.10
CA ILE A 344 1.03 -12.06 -11.89
C ILE A 344 0.82 -11.38 -10.54
N GLY A 345 1.72 -11.65 -9.59
CA GLY A 345 1.73 -10.98 -8.29
C GLY A 345 1.73 -9.46 -8.45
N ASP A 346 0.92 -8.77 -7.66
CA ASP A 346 0.83 -7.32 -7.70
C ASP A 346 2.12 -6.69 -7.13
N HIS A 347 2.94 -6.15 -8.04
CA HIS A 347 4.26 -5.55 -7.81
C HIS A 347 4.27 -4.49 -6.69
N ASN A 348 3.13 -3.83 -6.43
CA ASN A 348 3.00 -2.84 -5.36
C ASN A 348 3.01 -3.44 -3.96
N GLN A 349 2.54 -4.68 -3.77
CA GLN A 349 2.47 -5.31 -2.44
C GLN A 349 3.87 -5.63 -1.88
N ILE A 350 4.79 -6.07 -2.74
CA ILE A 350 6.18 -6.42 -2.36
C ILE A 350 6.93 -5.18 -1.86
N ALA A 351 6.77 -4.06 -2.57
CA ALA A 351 7.35 -2.78 -2.20
C ALA A 351 6.80 -2.27 -0.85
N GLN A 352 5.47 -2.25 -0.69
CA GLN A 352 4.81 -1.80 0.54
C GLN A 352 5.18 -2.64 1.76
N ASN A 353 5.29 -3.96 1.62
CA ASN A 353 5.76 -4.84 2.70
C ASN A 353 7.23 -4.56 3.07
N SER A 354 8.06 -4.22 2.08
CA SER A 354 9.47 -3.87 2.30
C SER A 354 9.65 -2.52 3.00
N PHE A 355 8.81 -1.52 2.71
CA PHE A 355 8.85 -0.20 3.36
C PHE A 355 8.24 -0.17 4.78
N ASN A 356 7.45 -1.20 5.14
CA ASN A 356 6.92 -1.38 6.50
C ASN A 356 7.85 -2.19 7.42
N THR A 357 9.12 -2.39 7.04
CA THR A 357 10.12 -3.12 7.85
C THR A 357 11.00 -2.13 8.64
N PRO A 358 11.20 -2.31 9.97
CA PRO A 358 11.86 -1.32 10.82
C PRO A 358 13.34 -1.07 10.45
N ALA A 359 13.85 0.13 10.77
CA ALA A 359 15.15 0.71 10.40
C ALA A 359 16.42 -0.04 10.89
N ALA A 360 16.28 -1.24 11.46
CA ALA A 360 17.37 -2.11 11.86
C ALA A 360 17.01 -3.57 11.55
N PRO A 361 17.65 -4.19 10.53
CA PRO A 361 17.36 -5.57 10.11
C PRO A 361 17.49 -6.60 11.24
N ASP A 362 18.42 -6.37 12.18
CA ASP A 362 18.68 -7.24 13.33
C ASP A 362 17.60 -7.13 14.43
N LEU A 363 16.84 -6.03 14.47
CA LEU A 363 15.81 -5.78 15.49
C LEU A 363 14.44 -6.31 15.06
N ALA A 364 14.14 -6.35 13.76
CA ALA A 364 12.87 -6.87 13.23
C ALA A 364 12.52 -8.28 13.75
N PRO A 365 13.40 -9.31 13.65
CA PRO A 365 13.08 -10.65 14.15
C PRO A 365 12.96 -10.69 15.68
N LEU A 366 13.71 -9.85 16.40
CA LEU A 366 13.66 -9.77 17.87
C LEU A 366 12.37 -9.09 18.36
N LEU A 367 11.89 -8.08 17.64
CA LEU A 367 10.62 -7.40 17.92
C LEU A 367 9.43 -8.34 17.68
N THR A 368 9.45 -9.09 16.58
CA THR A 368 8.43 -10.12 16.31
C THR A 368 8.46 -11.20 17.40
N GLN A 369 9.65 -11.68 17.77
CA GLN A 369 9.80 -12.67 18.84
C GLN A 369 9.33 -12.13 20.19
N LEU A 370 9.66 -10.88 20.54
CA LEU A 370 9.22 -10.26 21.78
C LEU A 370 7.71 -10.08 21.81
N THR A 371 7.11 -9.66 20.69
CA THR A 371 5.66 -9.46 20.58
C THR A 371 4.90 -10.76 20.81
N GLU A 372 5.36 -11.87 20.23
CA GLU A 372 4.78 -13.19 20.45
C GLU A 372 4.94 -13.67 21.90
N VAL A 373 6.14 -13.52 22.46
CA VAL A 373 6.41 -13.99 23.82
C VAL A 373 5.66 -13.15 24.87
N VAL A 374 5.56 -11.83 24.69
CA VAL A 374 4.74 -10.94 25.53
C VAL A 374 3.25 -11.24 25.36
N LYS A 375 2.75 -11.51 24.14
CA LYS A 375 1.37 -11.96 23.94
C LYS A 375 1.04 -13.24 24.70
N SER A 376 1.99 -14.18 24.80
CA SER A 376 1.81 -15.39 25.61
C SER A 376 1.88 -15.14 27.13
N MET A 377 2.47 -14.01 27.55
CA MET A 377 2.59 -13.58 28.94
C MET A 377 1.33 -12.86 29.45
N LEU A 378 0.69 -12.04 28.61
CA LEU A 378 -0.46 -11.19 28.98
C LEU A 378 -1.62 -11.93 29.68
N PRO A 379 -2.01 -13.18 29.31
CA PRO A 379 -3.07 -13.91 30.00
C PRO A 379 -2.72 -14.38 31.43
N HIS A 380 -1.46 -14.28 31.84
CA HIS A 380 -0.97 -14.70 33.15
C HIS A 380 -0.73 -13.53 34.12
N LEU A 381 -1.06 -12.30 33.71
CA LEU A 381 -0.92 -11.08 34.48
C LEU A 381 -2.28 -10.60 35.01
N GLU A 382 -2.26 -9.84 36.12
CA GLU A 382 -3.44 -9.10 36.56
C GLU A 382 -3.78 -7.98 35.55
N ASN A 383 -5.05 -7.59 35.44
CA ASN A 383 -5.50 -6.65 34.41
C ASN A 383 -4.73 -5.31 34.38
N ALA A 384 -4.28 -4.82 35.54
CA ALA A 384 -3.48 -3.59 35.60
C ALA A 384 -2.07 -3.79 35.01
N ASP A 385 -1.39 -4.87 35.41
CA ASP A 385 -0.04 -5.20 34.93
C ASP A 385 -0.04 -5.61 33.44
N ALA A 386 -1.13 -6.20 32.96
CA ALA A 386 -1.32 -6.56 31.55
C ALA A 386 -1.47 -5.33 30.65
N GLU A 387 -2.17 -4.29 31.11
CA GLU A 387 -2.29 -3.02 30.37
C GLU A 387 -0.97 -2.24 30.38
N GLU A 388 -0.26 -2.20 31.52
CA GLU A 388 1.06 -1.58 31.60
C GLU A 388 2.08 -2.29 30.69
N ALA A 389 2.08 -3.63 30.65
CA ALA A 389 2.93 -4.40 29.75
C ALA A 389 2.59 -4.19 28.26
N ARG A 390 1.32 -3.94 27.90
CA ARG A 390 0.91 -3.59 26.53
C ARG A 390 1.43 -2.22 26.14
N GLU A 391 1.31 -1.24 27.04
CA GLU A 391 1.79 0.12 26.79
C GLU A 391 3.31 0.17 26.67
N ASP A 392 4.03 -0.56 27.51
CA ASP A 392 5.48 -0.67 27.42
C ASP A 392 5.96 -1.38 26.15
N LEU A 393 5.28 -2.46 25.73
CA LEU A 393 5.60 -3.10 24.45
C LEU A 393 5.40 -2.14 23.28
N LYS A 394 4.31 -1.37 23.28
CA LYS A 394 4.01 -0.39 22.23
C LYS A 394 5.05 0.74 22.19
N ARG A 395 5.37 1.34 23.35
CA ARG A 395 6.39 2.39 23.45
C ARG A 395 7.76 1.90 23.00
N LEU A 396 8.11 0.66 23.34
CA LEU A 396 9.36 0.03 22.93
C LEU A 396 9.43 -0.20 21.42
N GLN A 397 8.33 -0.64 20.79
CA GLN A 397 8.23 -0.78 19.34
C GLN A 397 8.37 0.58 18.65
N GLU A 398 7.69 1.61 19.14
CA GLU A 398 7.75 2.97 18.58
C GLU A 398 9.14 3.60 18.72
N GLU A 399 9.82 3.43 19.86
CA GLU A 399 11.17 3.97 20.08
C GLU A 399 12.25 3.25 19.25
N LEU A 400 12.14 1.94 19.07
CA LEU A 400 13.11 1.15 18.29
C LEU A 400 12.92 1.29 16.77
N GLN A 401 11.82 1.88 16.33
CA GLN A 401 11.58 2.25 14.93
C GLN A 401 12.18 3.62 14.55
N LYS A 402 12.71 4.38 15.51
CA LYS A 402 13.33 5.70 15.27
C LYS A 402 14.77 5.57 14.76
N GLU A 403 15.19 6.51 13.93
CA GLU A 403 16.54 6.61 13.35
C GLU A 403 17.66 6.70 14.41
N LYS A 404 17.37 7.28 15.58
CA LYS A 404 18.22 7.25 16.79
C LYS A 404 17.37 6.91 18.02
N PRO A 405 17.26 5.62 18.39
CA PRO A 405 16.48 5.21 19.55
C PRO A 405 17.02 5.85 20.83
N SER A 406 16.15 6.46 21.63
CA SER A 406 16.57 7.07 22.89
C SER A 406 16.77 6.00 23.96
N ARG A 407 18.03 5.77 24.37
CA ARG A 407 18.36 4.84 25.46
C ARG A 407 17.56 5.06 26.72
N LYS A 408 17.23 6.31 27.03
CA LYS A 408 16.42 6.65 28.20
C LYS A 408 14.99 6.11 28.10
N TRP A 409 14.40 6.08 26.90
CA TRP A 409 13.00 5.71 26.70
C TRP A 409 12.82 4.20 26.52
N TYR A 410 13.64 3.55 25.68
CA TYR A 410 13.54 2.10 25.51
C TYR A 410 14.00 1.31 26.74
N SER A 411 14.90 1.86 27.58
CA SER A 411 15.33 1.18 28.82
C SER A 411 14.23 1.11 29.88
N VAL A 412 13.36 2.13 29.92
CA VAL A 412 12.23 2.16 30.87
C VAL A 412 11.22 1.09 30.50
N SER A 413 10.84 1.01 29.23
CA SER A 413 9.90 -0.03 28.76
C SER A 413 10.49 -1.44 28.79
N ILE A 414 11.81 -1.60 28.63
CA ILE A 414 12.47 -2.91 28.85
C ILE A 414 12.43 -3.32 30.32
N GLU A 415 12.63 -2.40 31.26
CA GLU A 415 12.59 -2.72 32.69
C GLU A 415 11.15 -2.98 33.17
N GLY A 416 10.15 -2.26 32.66
CA GLY A 416 8.73 -2.52 32.92
C GLY A 416 8.30 -3.91 32.44
N LEU A 417 8.63 -4.27 31.19
CA LEU A 417 8.38 -5.63 30.68
C LEU A 417 9.14 -6.72 31.45
N LYS A 418 10.33 -6.41 31.96
CA LYS A 418 11.12 -7.34 32.77
C LYS A 418 10.55 -7.51 34.18
N GLN A 419 9.95 -6.47 34.75
CA GLN A 419 9.22 -6.56 36.03
C GLN A 419 7.92 -7.35 35.86
N ALA A 420 7.16 -7.10 34.80
CA ALA A 420 5.96 -7.90 34.48
C ALA A 420 6.31 -9.38 34.23
N ALA A 421 7.48 -9.67 33.66
CA ALA A 421 7.95 -11.03 33.45
C ALA A 421 8.50 -11.72 34.71
N GLN A 422 8.76 -10.98 35.80
CA GLN A 422 9.23 -11.57 37.05
C GLN A 422 8.07 -12.34 37.69
N ASN A 423 8.32 -13.62 37.98
CA ASN A 423 7.38 -14.56 38.61
C ASN A 423 6.40 -15.30 37.67
N ILE A 424 6.50 -15.13 36.35
CA ILE A 424 5.67 -15.88 35.39
C ILE A 424 6.37 -17.16 34.93
N GLY A 425 6.30 -18.22 35.75
CA GLY A 425 6.61 -19.62 35.38
C GLY A 425 7.74 -19.82 34.35
N ALA A 426 7.49 -20.63 33.31
CA ALA A 426 8.45 -20.90 32.24
C ALA A 426 8.54 -19.79 31.16
N ILE A 427 7.59 -18.84 31.17
CA ILE A 427 7.46 -17.80 30.13
C ILE A 427 8.35 -16.59 30.46
N GLY A 428 8.42 -16.19 31.73
CA GLY A 428 9.23 -15.09 32.22
C GLY A 428 10.70 -15.16 31.81
N PRO A 429 11.40 -16.30 31.97
CA PRO A 429 12.77 -16.46 31.50
C PRO A 429 12.95 -16.28 29.98
N LEU A 430 11.94 -16.62 29.17
CA LEU A 430 11.96 -16.42 27.71
C LEU A 430 11.79 -14.94 27.36
N VAL A 431 10.86 -14.24 28.02
CA VAL A 431 10.66 -12.78 27.87
C VAL A 431 11.96 -12.05 28.19
N ILE A 432 12.57 -12.35 29.34
CA ILE A 432 13.81 -11.74 29.80
C ILE A 432 14.97 -12.00 28.83
N LYS A 433 15.08 -13.23 28.30
CA LYS A 433 16.12 -13.58 27.32
C LYS A 433 16.01 -12.77 26.02
N VAL A 434 14.79 -12.55 25.53
CA VAL A 434 14.54 -11.76 24.32
C VAL A 434 14.80 -10.28 24.59
N LEU A 435 14.36 -9.75 25.73
CA LEU A 435 14.63 -8.37 26.16
C LEU A 435 16.12 -8.06 26.27
N VAL A 436 16.92 -8.98 26.82
CA VAL A 436 18.40 -8.82 26.91
C VAL A 436 19.04 -8.80 25.52
N LYS A 437 18.62 -9.69 24.61
CA LYS A 437 19.11 -9.68 23.22
C LYS A 437 18.74 -8.39 22.50
N MET A 438 17.52 -7.90 22.71
CA MET A 438 17.03 -6.69 22.08
C MET A 438 17.74 -5.45 22.62
N PHE A 439 18.06 -5.40 23.92
CA PHE A 439 18.87 -4.35 24.51
C PHE A 439 20.28 -4.29 23.90
N LEU A 440 20.93 -5.44 23.73
CA LEU A 440 22.25 -5.54 23.11
C LEU A 440 22.23 -5.15 21.63
N ALA A 441 21.20 -5.57 20.88
CA ALA A 441 21.02 -5.19 19.49
C ALA A 441 20.72 -3.69 19.32
N ALA A 442 19.93 -3.10 20.21
CA ALA A 442 19.65 -1.66 20.22
C ALA A 442 20.89 -0.81 20.55
N LEU A 443 21.78 -1.28 21.42
CA LEU A 443 23.07 -0.62 21.69
C LEU A 443 23.98 -0.62 20.45
N LYS A 444 24.07 -1.77 19.78
CA LYS A 444 24.84 -1.91 18.54
C LYS A 444 24.29 -1.01 17.42
N ALA A 445 22.98 -0.91 17.28
CA ALA A 445 22.32 -0.02 16.32
C ALA A 445 22.52 1.47 16.64
N ALA A 446 22.66 1.83 17.92
CA ALA A 446 22.95 3.20 18.37
C ALA A 446 24.46 3.55 18.32
N GLY A 447 25.32 2.66 17.81
CA GLY A 447 26.76 2.87 17.67
C GLY A 447 27.53 2.91 19.00
N ARG A 448 27.08 2.18 20.03
CA ARG A 448 27.70 2.15 21.37
C ARG A 448 28.02 0.75 21.89
#